data_AF-A0A382ZCT4-F1
#
_entry.id   AF-A0A382ZCT4-F1
#
_cell.length_a   1.000
_cell.length_b   1.000
_cell.length_c   1.000
_cell.angle_alpha   90.00
_cell.angle_beta   90.00
_cell.angle_gamma   90.00
#
_symmetry.space_group_name_H-M   'P 1'
#
loop_
_entity.id
_entity.type
_entity.pdbx_description
1 polymer ?
#
loop_
_entity_poly.entity_id
_entity_poly.type
_entity_poly.pdbx_seq_one_letter_code
_entity_poly.pdbx_strand_id
1 'polypeptide(L)'
;MAMKRREFNKILGAAAITPAWFTGRVGATPVWSLAANISECCSCEIPCPCNFGRPTSLRCDGNRLIEIYEGHVDDSDLTGIRFIVTFEMGKWSRIYVDENLNDDQMNA
;
A
#
# COMPACT_ATOMS: atom_id res chain seq x y z
N MET A 1 24.46 -21.45 -51.29
CA MET A 1 25.71 -20.92 -50.70
C MET A 1 25.76 -21.40 -49.25
N ALA A 2 26.55 -22.44 -48.95
CA ALA A 2 26.53 -23.11 -47.65
C ALA A 2 27.46 -22.39 -46.66
N MET A 3 26.89 -21.91 -45.55
CA MET A 3 27.61 -21.18 -44.50
C MET A 3 28.62 -22.09 -43.79
N LYS A 4 29.89 -21.68 -43.70
CA LYS A 4 30.95 -22.48 -43.08
C LYS A 4 30.73 -22.58 -41.57
N ARG A 5 30.83 -23.81 -41.03
CA ARG A 5 30.67 -24.17 -39.60
C ARG A 5 31.44 -23.29 -38.62
N ARG A 6 32.55 -22.66 -39.05
CA ARG A 6 33.33 -21.71 -38.23
C ARG A 6 32.64 -20.37 -38.00
N GLU A 7 31.80 -19.91 -38.92
CA GLU A 7 31.03 -18.68 -38.77
C GLU A 7 29.82 -18.90 -37.85
N PHE A 8 29.22 -20.10 -37.88
CA PHE A 8 28.13 -20.48 -36.98
C PHE A 8 28.55 -20.49 -35.50
N ASN A 9 29.76 -20.98 -35.19
CA ASN A 9 30.28 -21.02 -33.83
C ASN A 9 30.64 -19.63 -33.26
N LYS A 10 30.94 -18.64 -34.11
CA LYS A 10 31.18 -17.26 -33.67
C LYS A 10 29.89 -16.58 -33.23
N ILE A 11 28.79 -16.85 -33.92
CA ILE A 11 27.47 -16.26 -33.62
C ILE A 11 26.94 -16.79 -32.28
N LEU A 12 27.15 -18.08 -31.98
CA LEU A 12 26.75 -18.69 -30.71
C LEU A 12 27.57 -18.23 -29.49
N GLY A 13 28.83 -17.81 -29.69
CA GLY A 13 29.71 -17.38 -28.61
C GLY A 13 29.41 -15.99 -28.04
N ALA A 14 28.72 -15.13 -28.79
CA ALA A 14 28.44 -13.75 -28.38
C ALA A 14 27.10 -13.56 -27.63
N ALA A 15 26.20 -14.56 -27.67
CA ALA A 15 24.86 -14.46 -27.08
C ALA A 15 24.78 -14.91 -25.61
N ALA A 16 25.87 -15.44 -25.04
CA ALA A 16 25.83 -16.09 -23.73
C ALA A 16 26.17 -15.17 -22.53
N ILE A 17 26.34 -13.85 -22.72
CA ILE A 17 26.68 -12.93 -21.62
C ILE A 17 25.72 -11.73 -21.54
N THR A 18 24.42 -11.99 -21.64
CA THR A 18 23.44 -11.08 -21.05
C THR A 18 22.47 -11.89 -20.20
N PRO A 19 22.58 -11.87 -18.87
CA PRO A 19 21.44 -12.28 -18.05
C PRO A 19 20.39 -11.16 -18.15
N ALA A 20 19.65 -11.12 -19.25
CA ALA A 20 18.51 -10.22 -19.45
C ALA A 20 17.28 -10.58 -18.59
N TRP A 21 17.47 -11.39 -17.53
CA TRP A 21 16.38 -12.04 -16.79
C TRP A 21 16.49 -11.89 -15.28
N PHE A 22 17.56 -11.29 -14.76
CA PHE A 22 17.66 -10.95 -13.34
C PHE A 22 17.47 -9.44 -13.12
N THR A 23 16.40 -8.89 -13.70
CA THR A 23 15.74 -7.68 -13.20
C THR A 23 14.51 -8.04 -12.37
N GLY A 24 14.50 -9.23 -11.75
CA GLY A 24 13.66 -9.43 -10.58
C GLY A 24 14.14 -8.44 -9.52
N ARG A 25 13.38 -7.36 -9.30
CA ARG A 25 13.49 -6.61 -8.05
C ARG A 25 13.31 -7.65 -6.94
N VAL A 26 14.42 -8.06 -6.32
CA VAL A 26 14.38 -8.68 -4.99
C VAL A 26 13.57 -7.70 -4.17
N GLY A 27 12.39 -8.13 -3.71
CA GLY A 27 11.37 -7.25 -3.13
C GLY A 27 11.96 -6.44 -1.99
N ALA A 28 12.41 -5.23 -2.30
CA ALA A 28 12.80 -4.26 -1.31
C ALA A 28 11.54 -3.92 -0.53
N THR A 29 11.67 -3.74 0.78
CA THR A 29 10.61 -3.14 1.57
C THR A 29 10.22 -1.82 0.89
N PRO A 30 8.94 -1.60 0.54
CA PRO A 30 8.53 -0.35 -0.09
C PRO A 30 8.95 0.81 0.80
N VAL A 31 9.46 1.89 0.19
CA VAL A 31 9.79 3.10 0.95
C VAL A 31 8.50 3.88 1.13
N TRP A 32 8.10 4.10 2.38
CA TRP A 32 6.85 4.78 2.67
C TRP A 32 6.99 5.76 3.83
N SER A 33 6.20 6.82 3.79
CA SER A 33 5.97 7.74 4.90
C SER A 33 4.53 8.24 4.88
N LEU A 34 3.98 8.57 6.04
CA LEU A 34 2.58 8.99 6.17
C LEU A 34 2.39 9.94 7.35
N ALA A 35 1.72 11.06 7.10
CA ALA A 35 1.18 11.98 8.08
C ALA A 35 -0.31 12.22 7.78
N ALA A 36 -1.16 12.01 8.77
CA ALA A 36 -2.60 12.00 8.59
C ALA A 36 -3.35 12.55 9.81
N ASN A 37 -4.51 13.16 9.56
CA ASN A 37 -5.49 13.44 10.59
C ASN A 37 -6.33 12.16 10.81
N ILE A 38 -6.51 11.78 12.08
CA ILE A 38 -7.28 10.59 12.44
C ILE A 38 -8.36 10.98 13.45
N SER A 39 -9.61 10.65 13.12
CA SER A 39 -10.71 10.66 14.07
C SER A 39 -11.23 9.24 14.25
N GLU A 40 -11.34 8.78 15.49
CA GLU A 40 -11.79 7.42 15.79
C GLU A 40 -13.05 7.46 16.68
N CYS A 41 -13.99 6.56 16.39
CA CYS A 41 -15.07 6.21 17.31
C CYS A 41 -14.98 4.71 17.59
N CYS A 42 -14.76 4.35 18.85
CA CYS A 42 -14.63 2.97 19.28
C CYS A 42 -15.57 2.70 20.47
N SER A 43 -16.03 1.46 20.58
CA SER A 43 -16.76 0.96 21.75
C SER A 43 -15.87 0.71 22.98
N CYS A 44 -14.55 0.78 22.83
CA CYS A 44 -13.57 0.52 23.88
C CYS A 44 -13.40 1.69 24.86
N GLU A 45 -12.71 1.43 25.97
CA GLU A 45 -12.17 2.48 26.85
C GLU A 45 -11.19 3.40 26.08
N ILE A 46 -11.14 4.68 26.48
CA ILE A 46 -10.27 5.69 25.87
C ILE A 46 -9.23 6.15 26.91
N PRO A 47 -7.92 6.09 26.60
CA PRO A 47 -7.33 5.59 25.34
C PRO A 47 -7.43 4.05 25.24
N CYS A 48 -7.44 3.54 24.01
CA CYS A 48 -7.60 2.10 23.77
C CYS A 48 -6.51 1.29 24.50
N PRO A 49 -6.87 0.38 25.44
CA PRO A 49 -5.89 -0.36 26.24
C PRO A 49 -4.96 -1.24 25.38
N CYS A 50 -5.43 -1.71 24.22
CA CYS A 50 -4.65 -2.54 23.31
C CYS A 50 -3.41 -1.84 22.76
N ASN A 51 -3.44 -0.50 22.60
CA ASN A 51 -2.28 0.28 22.15
C ASN A 51 -1.11 0.22 23.15
N PHE A 52 -1.39 -0.17 24.39
CA PHE A 52 -0.42 -0.30 25.48
C PHE A 52 -0.24 -1.76 25.93
N GLY A 53 -0.67 -2.72 25.10
CA GLY A 53 -0.56 -4.15 25.41
C GLY A 53 -1.46 -4.63 26.56
N ARG A 54 -2.53 -3.87 26.89
CA ARG A 54 -3.49 -4.24 27.93
C ARG A 54 -4.73 -4.90 27.31
N PRO A 55 -5.33 -5.88 28.00
CA PRO A 55 -6.55 -6.53 27.52
C PRO A 55 -7.76 -5.60 27.66
N THR A 56 -8.82 -5.93 26.93
CA THR A 56 -10.17 -5.38 27.13
C THR A 56 -11.17 -6.52 27.11
N SER A 57 -12.24 -6.41 27.91
CA SER A 57 -13.39 -7.31 27.87
C SER A 57 -14.48 -6.82 26.91
N LEU A 58 -14.35 -5.60 26.38
CA LEU A 58 -15.31 -5.01 25.45
C LEU A 58 -15.09 -5.57 24.04
N ARG A 59 -16.18 -5.72 23.29
CA ARG A 59 -16.11 -5.98 21.85
C ARG A 59 -15.57 -4.72 21.17
N CYS A 60 -14.52 -4.85 20.36
CA CYS A 60 -13.89 -3.73 19.67
C CYS A 60 -14.55 -3.50 18.31
N ASP A 61 -15.64 -2.73 18.33
CA ASP A 61 -16.29 -2.18 17.15
C ASP A 61 -15.79 -0.76 16.97
N GLY A 62 -15.24 -0.46 15.79
CA GLY A 62 -14.57 0.81 15.57
C GLY A 62 -14.80 1.37 14.19
N ASN A 63 -14.64 2.68 14.09
CA ASN A 63 -14.40 3.38 12.84
C ASN A 63 -13.24 4.37 12.98
N ARG A 64 -12.61 4.65 11.83
CA ARG A 64 -11.53 5.62 11.67
C ARG A 64 -11.81 6.44 10.43
N LEU A 65 -11.95 7.74 10.57
CA LEU A 65 -11.86 8.68 9.46
C LEU A 65 -10.40 9.11 9.35
N ILE A 66 -9.81 8.89 8.17
CA ILE A 66 -8.40 9.14 7.91
C ILE A 66 -8.31 10.11 6.72
N GLU A 67 -7.59 11.20 6.93
CA GLU A 67 -7.23 12.18 5.89
C GLU A 67 -5.71 12.31 5.83
N ILE A 68 -5.12 11.93 4.70
CA ILE A 68 -3.68 12.00 4.47
C ILE A 68 -3.31 13.41 3.99
N TYR A 69 -2.51 14.14 4.76
CA TYR A 69 -2.07 15.48 4.38
C TYR A 69 -0.61 15.51 3.89
N GLU A 70 0.17 14.44 4.10
CA GLU A 70 1.51 14.26 3.53
C GLU A 70 1.86 12.76 3.53
N GLY A 71 2.42 12.23 2.44
CA GLY A 71 2.92 10.85 2.44
C GLY A 71 3.04 10.24 1.05
N HIS A 72 3.79 9.14 0.97
CA HIS A 72 4.00 8.41 -0.28
C HIS A 72 4.24 6.92 -0.03
N VAL A 73 4.03 6.12 -1.07
CA VAL A 73 4.52 4.73 -1.17
C VAL A 73 5.29 4.61 -2.47
N ASP A 74 6.60 4.38 -2.37
CA ASP A 74 7.55 4.45 -3.47
C ASP A 74 7.35 5.79 -4.24
N ASP A 75 7.01 5.72 -5.53
CA ASP A 75 6.78 6.89 -6.40
C ASP A 75 5.32 7.40 -6.37
N SER A 76 4.44 6.80 -5.56
CA SER A 76 3.01 7.14 -5.50
C SER A 76 2.73 8.14 -4.37
N ASP A 77 2.29 9.34 -4.72
CA ASP A 77 1.80 10.34 -3.76
C ASP A 77 0.44 9.92 -3.18
N LEU A 78 0.28 10.07 -1.87
CA LEU A 78 -0.95 9.76 -1.14
C LEU A 78 -1.68 11.02 -0.63
N THR A 79 -1.11 12.20 -0.86
CA THR A 79 -1.63 13.47 -0.35
C THR A 79 -3.05 13.73 -0.87
N GLY A 80 -3.97 14.07 0.04
CA GLY A 80 -5.38 14.35 -0.27
C GLY A 80 -6.28 13.11 -0.28
N ILE A 81 -5.73 11.90 -0.18
CA ILE A 81 -6.54 10.68 -0.05
C ILE A 81 -7.28 10.69 1.30
N ARG A 82 -8.59 10.45 1.23
CA ARG A 82 -9.49 10.34 2.39
C ARG A 82 -10.21 9.00 2.34
N PHE A 83 -10.26 8.32 3.48
CA PHE A 83 -10.97 7.06 3.58
C PHE A 83 -11.48 6.80 4.99
N ILE A 84 -12.53 5.99 5.07
CA ILE A 84 -13.08 5.47 6.31
C ILE A 84 -12.74 4.00 6.41
N VAL A 85 -12.23 3.58 7.57
CA VAL A 85 -12.14 2.17 7.93
C VAL A 85 -13.17 1.90 9.02
N THR A 86 -14.00 0.88 8.84
CA THR A 86 -14.87 0.35 9.90
C THR A 86 -14.61 -1.12 10.11
N PHE A 87 -14.67 -1.58 11.36
CA PHE A 87 -14.24 -2.93 11.70
C PHE A 87 -14.90 -3.45 12.98
N GLU A 88 -14.90 -4.78 13.07
CA GLU A 88 -14.89 -5.51 14.34
C GLU A 88 -13.53 -6.21 14.44
N MET A 89 -12.75 -5.85 15.46
CA MET A 89 -11.35 -6.27 15.57
C MET A 89 -11.22 -7.80 15.54
N GLY A 90 -10.33 -8.29 14.67
CA GLY A 90 -10.08 -9.72 14.49
C GLY A 90 -11.18 -10.49 13.75
N LYS A 91 -12.28 -9.84 13.33
CA LYS A 91 -13.35 -10.50 12.56
C LYS A 91 -13.50 -9.96 11.16
N TRP A 92 -13.69 -8.65 11.01
CA TRP A 92 -13.91 -8.04 9.69
C TRP A 92 -13.45 -6.58 9.69
N SER A 93 -13.04 -6.11 8.52
CA SER A 93 -12.81 -4.69 8.25
C SER A 93 -13.34 -4.34 6.85
N ARG A 94 -13.77 -3.10 6.68
CA ARG A 94 -14.16 -2.51 5.39
C ARG A 94 -13.52 -1.14 5.25
N ILE A 95 -12.97 -0.87 4.08
CA ILE A 95 -12.38 0.41 3.73
C ILE A 95 -13.28 1.04 2.66
N TYR A 96 -13.69 2.28 2.90
CA TYR A 96 -14.44 3.11 1.96
C TYR A 96 -13.55 4.28 1.58
N VAL A 97 -13.17 4.35 0.32
CA VAL A 97 -12.43 5.47 -0.26
C VAL A 97 -13.44 6.33 -0.99
N ASP A 98 -13.46 7.63 -0.71
CA ASP A 98 -14.31 8.56 -1.44
C ASP A 98 -13.54 9.10 -2.65
N GLU A 99 -14.14 8.94 -3.83
CA GLU A 99 -13.62 9.45 -5.11
C GLU A 99 -14.68 10.32 -5.82
N ASN A 100 -15.88 10.47 -5.23
CA ASN A 100 -17.07 10.92 -5.93
C ASN A 100 -17.62 12.27 -5.46
N LEU A 101 -17.14 12.80 -4.32
CA LEU A 101 -17.59 14.09 -3.80
C LEU A 101 -16.91 15.25 -4.54
N ASN A 102 -17.69 16.00 -5.33
CA ASN A 102 -17.21 17.18 -6.06
C ASN A 102 -17.52 18.50 -5.32
N ASP A 103 -16.96 19.60 -5.83
CA ASP A 103 -17.08 20.93 -5.20
C ASP A 103 -18.52 21.44 -5.11
N ASP A 104 -19.40 21.10 -6.06
CA ASP A 104 -20.81 21.49 -6.04
C ASP A 104 -21.56 20.81 -4.88
N GLN A 105 -21.23 19.56 -4.58
CA GLN A 105 -21.80 18.81 -3.46
C GLN A 105 -21.22 19.23 -2.11
N MET A 106 -19.97 19.71 -2.08
CA MET A 106 -19.30 20.19 -0.86
C MET A 106 -19.93 21.48 -0.31
N ASN A 107 -20.50 22.32 -1.18
CA ASN A 107 -20.99 23.66 -0.85
C ASN A 107 -22.54 23.79 -0.80
N ALA A 108 -23.27 22.67 -0.88
CA ALA A 108 -24.74 22.61 -0.79
C ALA A 108 -25.23 22.50 0.65
#